data_AF-A0ABD0PGR1-F1
#
_entry.id   AF-A0ABD0PGR1-F1
#
_cell.length_a   1.000
_cell.length_b   1.000
_cell.length_c   1.000
_cell.angle_alpha   90.00
_cell.angle_beta   90.00
_cell.angle_gamma   90.00
#
_symmetry.space_group_name_H-M   'P 1'
#
loop_
_entity.id
_entity.type
_entity.pdbx_description
1 polymer ?
#
loop_
_entity_poly.entity_id
_entity_poly.type
_entity_poly.pdbx_seq_one_letter_code
_entity_poly.pdbx_strand_id
1 'polypeptide(L)' 'ISAKGDVWSLGCILYCMTYGKTPFQNITNQISKIHAIIDPSHEIDFPDIPEKDLLDVLK' A
#
# COMPACT_ATOMS: atom_id res chain seq x y z
N ILE A 1 -17.74 8.77 8.99
CA ILE A 1 -16.36 8.30 9.22
C ILE A 1 -16.35 6.81 8.99
N SER A 2 -15.56 6.33 8.02
CA SER A 2 -15.45 4.89 7.75
C SER A 2 -14.09 4.44 8.23
N ALA A 3 -14.06 3.65 9.31
CA ALA A 3 -12.83 3.14 9.91
C ALA A 3 -11.96 2.37 8.89
N LYS A 4 -12.57 1.80 7.84
CA LYS A 4 -11.87 1.11 6.75
C LYS A 4 -10.99 2.03 5.92
N GLY A 5 -11.41 3.28 5.70
CA GLY A 5 -10.60 4.27 4.97
C GLY A 5 -9.37 4.71 5.78
N ASP A 6 -9.53 4.83 7.09
CA ASP A 6 -8.43 5.15 8.00
C ASP A 6 -7.41 3.99 8.06
N VAL A 7 -7.89 2.73 8.13
CA VAL A 7 -7.04 1.53 8.07
C VAL A 7 -6.24 1.47 6.77
N TRP A 8 -6.85 1.75 5.63
CA TRP A 8 -6.13 1.83 4.35
C TRP A 8 -5.03 2.89 4.36
N SER A 9 -5.34 4.08 4.89
CA SER A 9 -4.39 5.19 4.97
C SER A 9 -3.23 4.86 5.90
N LEU A 10 -3.50 4.23 7.05
CA LEU A 10 -2.48 3.73 7.96
C LEU A 10 -1.63 2.61 7.33
N GLY A 11 -2.24 1.70 6.57
CA GLY A 11 -1.52 0.68 5.81
C GLY A 11 -0.52 1.30 4.82
N CYS A 12 -0.92 2.35 4.10
CA CYS A 12 -0.01 3.09 3.22
C CYS A 12 1.16 3.76 3.98
N ILE A 13 0.90 4.32 5.17
CA ILE A 13 1.94 4.93 6.02
C ILE A 13 2.90 3.86 6.52
N LEU A 14 2.38 2.73 7.02
CA LEU A 14 3.16 1.61 7.51
C LEU A 14 4.02 0.99 6.40
N TYR A 15 3.45 0.81 5.21
CA TYR A 15 4.17 0.36 4.03
C TYR A 15 5.34 1.31 3.69
N CYS A 16 5.12 2.63 3.79
CA CYS A 16 6.17 3.62 3.57
C CYS A 16 7.30 3.53 4.61
N MET A 17 6.97 3.31 5.89
CA MET A 17 7.98 3.11 6.94
C MET A 17 8.77 1.82 6.75
N THR A 18 8.15 0.79 6.16
CA THR A 18 8.74 -0.54 5.94
C THR A 18 9.63 -0.57 4.70
N TYR A 19 9.15 -0.03 3.58
CA TYR A 19 9.80 -0.14 2.27
C TYR A 19 10.38 1.19 1.75
N GLY A 20 10.25 2.28 2.49
CA GLY A 20 10.73 3.61 2.12
C GLY A 20 9.96 4.30 0.99
N LYS A 21 8.85 3.72 0.52
CA LYS A 21 7.99 4.25 -0.55
C LYS A 21 6.54 3.86 -0.30
N THR A 22 5.58 4.62 -0.81
CA THR A 22 4.17 4.19 -0.79
C THR A 22 3.88 3.14 -1.88
N PRO A 23 2.81 2.32 -1.74
CA PRO A 23 2.51 1.24 -2.68
C PRO A 23 2.44 1.69 -4.15
N PHE A 24 1.85 2.86 -4.41
CA PHE A 24 1.64 3.41 -5.76
C PHE A 24 2.57 4.60 -6.08
N GLN A 25 3.69 4.75 -5.36
CA GLN A 25 4.60 5.89 -5.54
C GLN A 25 5.18 5.97 -6.95
N ASN A 26 5.39 4.82 -7.59
CA ASN A 26 5.98 4.70 -8.92
C ASN A 26 5.11 5.33 -10.02
N ILE A 27 3.81 5.50 -9.77
CA ILE A 27 2.88 6.06 -10.76
C ILE A 27 2.86 7.58 -10.61
N THR A 28 3.49 8.28 -11.55
CA THR A 28 3.57 9.75 -11.55
C THR A 28 2.27 10.40 -12.03
N ASN A 29 1.57 9.75 -12.97
CA ASN A 29 0.29 10.22 -13.47
C ASN A 29 -0.83 9.97 -12.45
N GLN A 30 -1.53 11.03 -12.04
CA GLN A 30 -2.54 10.96 -10.99
C GLN A 30 -3.78 10.15 -11.41
N ILE A 31 -4.18 10.22 -12.67
CA ILE A 31 -5.31 9.46 -13.21
C ILE A 31 -4.96 7.97 -13.20
N SER A 32 -3.78 7.61 -13.73
CA SER A 32 -3.29 6.22 -13.70
C SER A 32 -3.13 5.69 -12.28
N LYS A 33 -2.74 6.53 -11.33
CA LYS A 33 -2.62 6.16 -9.91
C LYS A 33 -3.97 5.81 -9.31
N ILE A 34 -5.00 6.61 -9.57
CA ILE A 34 -6.35 6.33 -9.11
C ILE A 34 -6.86 5.02 -9.72
N HIS A 35 -6.64 4.81 -11.02
CA HIS A 35 -7.00 3.55 -11.68
C HIS A 35 -6.31 2.34 -11.03
N ALA A 36 -5.01 2.43 -10.71
CA ALA A 36 -4.30 1.35 -10.03
C ALA A 36 -4.81 1.09 -8.61
N ILE A 37 -5.23 2.13 -7.87
CA ILE A 37 -5.77 1.98 -6.51
C ILE A 37 -7.13 1.25 -6.51
N ILE A 38 -7.96 1.47 -7.53
CA ILE A 38 -9.30 0.86 -7.61
C ILE A 38 -9.32 -0.46 -8.39
N ASP A 39 -8.24 -0.80 -9.09
CA ASP A 39 -8.15 -2.01 -9.90
C ASP A 39 -7.77 -3.22 -9.02
N PRO A 40 -8.66 -4.21 -8.84
CA PRO A 40 -8.37 -5.41 -8.05
C PRO A 40 -7.33 -6.32 -8.72
N SER A 41 -7.07 -6.13 -10.02
CA SER A 41 -6.06 -6.89 -10.77
C SER A 41 -4.65 -6.31 -10.56
N HIS A 42 -4.56 -5.11 -9.99
CA HIS A 42 -3.29 -4.47 -9.68
C HIS A 42 -2.80 -4.96 -8.32
N GLU A 43 -1.85 -5.90 -8.33
CA GLU A 43 -1.25 -6.44 -7.12
C GLU A 43 -0.22 -5.45 -6.53
N ILE A 44 -0.27 -5.26 -5.21
CA ILE A 44 0.72 -4.49 -4.47
C ILE A 44 1.91 -5.39 -4.16
N ASP A 45 3.12 -4.94 -4.49
CA ASP A 45 4.34 -5.66 -4.16
C ASP A 45 4.59 -5.63 -2.65
N PHE A 46 4.73 -6.80 -2.01
CA PHE A 46 5.17 -6.95 -0.62
C PHE A 46 6.47 -7.78 -0.57
N PRO A 47 7.64 -7.15 -0.76
CA PRO A 47 8.93 -7.83 -0.65
C PRO A 47 9.13 -8.50 0.71
N ASP A 48 9.81 -9.65 0.74
CA ASP A 48 10.11 -10.35 2.00
C ASP A 48 10.98 -9.48 2.91
N ILE A 49 10.59 -9.39 4.19
CA ILE A 49 11.31 -8.66 5.24
C ILE A 49 11.57 -9.58 6.43
N PRO A 50 12.58 -9.28 7.28
CA PRO A 50 12.87 -10.09 8.46
C PRO A 50 11.69 -10.20 9.43
N GLU A 51 10.88 -9.15 9.52
CA GLU A 51 9.71 -9.08 10.40
C GLU A 51 8.44 -9.61 9.70
N LYS A 52 8.21 -10.91 9.88
CA LYS A 52 7.05 -11.62 9.31
C LYS A 52 5.71 -11.12 9.85
N ASP A 53 5.65 -10.69 11.11
CA ASP A 53 4.44 -10.13 11.72
C ASP A 53 4.03 -8.82 11.03
N LEU A 54 5.02 -8.01 10.64
CA LEU A 54 4.79 -6.76 9.92
C LEU A 54 4.32 -7.02 8.49
N LEU A 55 4.88 -8.05 7.83
CA LEU A 55 4.43 -8.49 6.52
C LEU A 55 2.99 -8.99 6.54
N ASP A 56 2.59 -9.74 7.58
CA ASP A 56 1.22 -10.26 7.75
C ASP A 56 0.20 -9.12 7.95
N VAL A 57 0.58 -8.05 8.65
CA VAL A 57 -0.29 -6.86 8.83
C VAL A 57 -0.48 -6.06 7.53
N LEU A 58 0.52 -6.08 6.65
CA LEU A 58 0.49 -5.33 5.39
C LEU A 58 -0.23 -6.06 4.25
N LYS A 59 -0.34 -7.39 4.31
CA LYS A 59 -0.93 -8.27 3.30
C LYS A 59 -2.44 -8.46 3.51
#